data_AF-A0A965JW59-F1
#
_entry.id   AF-A0A965JW59-F1
#
_cell.length_a   1.000
_cell.length_b   1.000
_cell.length_c   1.000
_cell.angle_alpha   90.00
_cell.angle_beta   90.00
_cell.angle_gamma   90.00
#
_symmetry.space_group_name_H-M   'P 1'
#
loop_
_entity.id
_entity.type
_entity.pdbx_description
1 polymer ?
#
loop_
_entity_poly.entity_id
_entity_poly.type
_entity_poly.pdbx_seq_one_letter_code
_entity_poly.pdbx_strand_id
1 'polypeptide(L)'
;MPPTFEDAWNIANEVDGWLLERQGRALFEAAGRVPSGSVAVEIGSHRGKSAVLIAMGLSDGNRLTAVDPFDDPRWGGGPESLTLFQENLAKAGVNGKVDLFKGLSEEASAQWTGLPVGFLWVDGAHDLESTLKDFDGWMPHLSRGAVLYVHDAFSAVGTTRAILRRFFFSPNVRYIGSERTLAMFKVEPLNLLQRIISALGIASRLPFFARMVAIKLARRRGLHGLERRFMREDNEPLI
;
A
#
# COMPACT_ATOMS: atom_id res chain seq x y z
N MET A 1 -2.31 7.13 26.63
CA MET A 1 -1.92 8.01 25.51
C MET A 1 -1.91 7.15 24.25
N PRO A 2 -2.33 7.67 23.09
CA PRO A 2 -2.19 6.95 21.84
C PRO A 2 -0.70 6.66 21.56
N PRO A 3 -0.35 5.53 20.91
CA PRO A 3 1.04 5.20 20.61
C PRO A 3 1.65 6.25 19.68
N THR A 4 2.95 6.49 19.83
CA THR A 4 3.72 7.29 18.85
C THR A 4 4.06 6.44 17.62
N PHE A 5 4.52 7.08 16.55
CA PHE A 5 5.05 6.33 15.40
C PHE A 5 6.26 5.49 15.82
N GLU A 6 7.12 6.02 16.68
CA GLU A 6 8.34 5.35 17.15
C GLU A 6 7.99 4.06 17.92
N ASP A 7 6.94 4.09 18.76
CA ASP A 7 6.40 2.90 19.43
C ASP A 7 5.93 1.87 18.39
N ALA A 8 5.15 2.31 17.40
CA ALA A 8 4.59 1.43 16.37
C ALA A 8 5.68 0.83 15.46
N TRP A 9 6.68 1.64 15.09
CA TRP A 9 7.78 1.20 14.25
C TRP A 9 8.67 0.19 14.97
N ASN A 10 8.98 0.38 16.25
CA ASN A 10 9.77 -0.58 17.02
C ASN A 10 9.12 -1.97 17.02
N ILE A 11 7.79 -2.04 17.16
CA ILE A 11 7.05 -3.31 17.12
C ILE A 11 6.99 -3.86 15.69
N ALA A 12 6.57 -3.04 14.72
CA ALA A 12 6.40 -3.49 13.33
C ALA A 12 7.71 -3.86 12.65
N ASN A 13 8.84 -3.28 13.07
CA ASN A 13 10.13 -3.59 12.46
C ASN A 13 10.62 -5.00 12.81
N GLU A 14 10.14 -5.60 13.90
CA GLU A 14 10.36 -7.02 14.24
C GLU A 14 9.50 -7.98 13.41
N VAL A 15 8.49 -7.46 12.69
CA VAL A 15 7.64 -8.26 11.80
C VAL A 15 8.29 -8.39 10.43
N ASP A 16 8.39 -9.62 9.94
CA ASP A 16 8.86 -9.92 8.59
C ASP A 16 7.94 -9.30 7.54
N GLY A 17 8.53 -8.50 6.66
CA GLY A 17 7.83 -7.82 5.59
C GLY A 17 8.67 -6.71 4.94
N TRP A 18 8.18 -6.24 3.80
CA TRP A 18 8.88 -5.34 2.90
C TRP A 18 8.32 -3.92 3.01
N LEU A 19 8.83 -3.14 3.96
CA LEU A 19 8.37 -1.77 4.16
C LEU A 19 9.50 -0.88 4.72
N LEU A 20 9.75 0.26 4.08
CA LEU A 20 10.72 1.25 4.57
C LEU A 20 10.12 2.03 5.74
N GLU A 21 10.95 2.49 6.67
CA GLU A 21 10.49 3.30 7.82
C GLU A 21 9.69 4.53 7.38
N ARG A 22 10.16 5.25 6.36
CA ARG A 22 9.46 6.42 5.80
C ARG A 22 8.10 6.06 5.21
N GLN A 23 7.98 4.89 4.57
CA GLN A 23 6.71 4.39 4.07
C GLN A 23 5.79 3.99 5.22
N GLY A 24 6.32 3.32 6.24
CA GLY A 24 5.60 3.00 7.47
C GLY A 24 5.06 4.24 8.19
N ARG A 25 5.85 5.33 8.24
CA ARG A 25 5.40 6.62 8.79
C ARG A 25 4.24 7.18 7.98
N ALA A 26 4.33 7.12 6.65
CA ALA A 26 3.25 7.56 5.78
C ALA A 26 1.95 6.76 6.03
N LEU A 27 2.02 5.44 6.23
CA LEU A 27 0.87 4.59 6.57
C LEU A 27 0.28 4.93 7.93
N PHE A 28 1.12 5.05 8.97
CA PHE A 28 0.70 5.39 10.33
C PHE A 28 -0.02 6.73 10.37
N GLU A 29 0.52 7.76 9.71
CA GLU A 29 -0.09 9.07 9.65
C GLU A 29 -1.38 9.11 8.81
N ALA A 30 -1.46 8.32 7.72
CA ALA A 30 -2.68 8.20 6.94
C ALA A 30 -3.80 7.56 7.76
N ALA A 31 -3.48 6.51 8.53
CA ALA A 31 -4.39 5.86 9.46
C ALA A 31 -4.93 6.83 10.52
N GLY A 32 -4.07 7.68 11.09
CA GLY A 32 -4.49 8.69 12.06
C GLY A 32 -5.44 9.76 11.53
N ARG A 33 -5.54 9.89 10.20
CA ARG A 33 -6.43 10.85 9.52
C ARG A 33 -7.74 10.20 9.03
N VAL A 34 -7.95 8.91 9.27
CA VAL A 34 -9.21 8.22 8.90
C VAL A 34 -10.35 8.86 9.69
N PRO A 35 -11.39 9.39 9.02
CA PRO A 35 -12.51 10.03 9.72
C PRO A 35 -13.29 9.04 10.60
N SER A 36 -13.88 9.53 11.69
CA SER A 36 -14.84 8.74 12.46
C SER A 36 -15.99 8.26 11.57
N GLY A 37 -16.44 7.02 11.76
CA GLY A 37 -17.46 6.39 10.91
C GLY A 37 -16.95 5.93 9.54
N SER A 38 -15.63 5.84 9.35
CA SER A 38 -14.98 5.22 8.19
C SER A 38 -14.00 4.11 8.61
N VAL A 39 -13.61 3.24 7.68
CA VAL A 39 -12.57 2.23 7.92
C VAL A 39 -11.28 2.52 7.16
N ALA A 40 -10.18 1.93 7.62
CA ALA A 40 -9.03 1.65 6.78
C ALA A 40 -9.17 0.25 6.16
N VAL A 41 -8.70 0.08 4.93
CA VAL A 41 -8.60 -1.24 4.26
C VAL A 41 -7.16 -1.44 3.82
N GLU A 42 -6.63 -2.63 4.05
CA GLU A 42 -5.36 -3.10 3.52
C GLU A 42 -5.59 -4.31 2.62
N ILE A 43 -4.98 -4.31 1.44
CA ILE A 43 -4.94 -5.44 0.51
C ILE A 43 -3.50 -5.94 0.44
N GLY A 44 -3.29 -7.22 0.76
CA GLY A 44 -1.96 -7.78 0.97
C GLY A 44 -1.51 -7.50 2.40
N SER A 45 -1.73 -8.47 3.29
CA SER A 45 -1.46 -8.35 4.72
C SER A 45 -0.19 -9.09 5.14
N HIS A 46 0.22 -10.11 4.38
CA HIS A 46 1.39 -10.94 4.66
C HIS A 46 1.41 -11.34 6.16
N ARG A 47 2.52 -11.11 6.87
CA ARG A 47 2.70 -11.38 8.30
C ARG A 47 2.30 -10.19 9.20
N GLY A 48 1.71 -9.12 8.64
CA GLY A 48 1.07 -8.04 9.39
C GLY A 48 1.93 -6.81 9.69
N LYS A 49 3.08 -6.62 9.03
CA LYS A 49 3.98 -5.47 9.28
C LYS A 49 3.26 -4.13 9.10
N SER A 50 2.62 -3.92 7.95
CA SER A 50 1.82 -2.74 7.65
C SER A 50 0.51 -2.73 8.44
N ALA A 51 -0.15 -3.88 8.63
CA ALA A 51 -1.34 -4.00 9.46
C ALA A 51 -1.13 -3.44 10.89
N VAL A 52 0.00 -3.79 11.53
CA VAL A 52 0.38 -3.27 12.85
C VAL A 52 0.51 -1.75 12.82
N LEU A 53 1.25 -1.20 11.85
CA LEU A 53 1.45 0.26 11.74
C LEU A 53 0.14 1.01 11.53
N ILE A 54 -0.71 0.50 10.63
CA ILE A 54 -2.00 1.10 10.34
C ILE A 54 -2.89 1.03 11.59
N ALA A 55 -3.03 -0.14 12.20
CA ALA A 55 -3.90 -0.33 13.36
C ALA A 55 -3.46 0.48 14.59
N MET A 56 -2.15 0.65 14.80
CA MET A 56 -1.62 1.52 15.86
C MET A 56 -1.84 3.00 15.57
N GLY A 57 -1.80 3.40 14.30
CA GLY A 57 -2.05 4.79 13.87
C GLY A 57 -3.53 5.18 13.88
N LEU A 58 -4.47 4.23 13.85
CA LEU A 58 -5.90 4.51 13.87
C LEU A 58 -6.36 5.18 15.18
N SER A 59 -7.17 6.22 15.02
CA SER A 59 -7.94 6.84 16.10
C SER A 59 -8.91 5.85 16.77
N ASP A 60 -9.30 6.13 18.01
CA ASP A 60 -10.22 5.29 18.76
C ASP A 60 -11.57 5.16 18.04
N GLY A 61 -12.07 3.92 17.95
CA GLY A 61 -13.32 3.59 17.25
C GLY A 61 -13.16 3.30 15.75
N ASN A 62 -12.05 3.70 15.12
CA ASN A 62 -11.74 3.26 13.75
C ASN A 62 -11.14 1.85 13.75
N ARG A 63 -11.37 1.14 12.65
CA ARG A 63 -10.92 -0.24 12.45
C ARG A 63 -10.19 -0.39 11.12
N LEU A 64 -9.31 -1.39 11.06
CA LEU A 64 -8.66 -1.85 9.85
C LEU A 64 -9.35 -3.13 9.37
N THR A 65 -9.73 -3.20 8.11
CA THR A 65 -10.00 -4.47 7.44
C THR A 65 -8.77 -4.91 6.65
N ALA A 66 -8.16 -5.99 7.08
CA ALA A 66 -7.02 -6.62 6.41
C ALA A 66 -7.52 -7.70 5.45
N VAL A 67 -7.08 -7.67 4.20
CA VAL A 67 -7.56 -8.55 3.12
C VAL A 67 -6.38 -9.31 2.53
N ASP A 68 -6.38 -10.64 2.70
CA ASP A 68 -5.31 -11.51 2.18
C ASP A 68 -5.80 -12.97 2.08
N PRO A 69 -5.56 -13.69 0.98
CA PRO A 69 -5.94 -15.11 0.85
C PRO A 69 -5.03 -16.07 1.65
N PHE A 70 -3.79 -15.68 1.97
CA PHE A 70 -2.76 -16.53 2.57
C PHE A 70 -2.55 -17.86 1.82
N ASP A 71 -2.56 -17.86 0.49
CA ASP A 71 -2.58 -19.06 -0.33
C ASP A 71 -1.24 -19.39 -1.03
N ASP A 72 -0.37 -18.40 -1.28
CA ASP A 72 0.88 -18.60 -2.03
C ASP A 72 2.15 -18.52 -1.16
N PRO A 73 2.74 -19.66 -0.76
CA PRO A 73 3.99 -19.70 0.01
C PRO A 73 5.18 -19.03 -0.68
N ARG A 74 5.18 -18.90 -2.02
CA ARG A 74 6.29 -18.27 -2.77
C ARG A 74 6.43 -16.79 -2.44
N TRP A 75 5.33 -16.16 -2.03
CA TRP A 75 5.26 -14.75 -1.67
C TRP A 75 5.03 -14.56 -0.18
N GLY A 76 5.36 -15.59 0.62
CA GLY A 76 5.19 -15.54 2.07
C GLY A 76 3.74 -15.68 2.53
N GLY A 77 2.88 -16.32 1.74
CA GLY A 77 1.56 -16.80 2.17
C GLY A 77 1.62 -18.20 2.81
N GLY A 78 0.45 -18.80 3.00
CA GLY A 78 0.27 -20.13 3.60
C GLY A 78 -0.25 -20.10 5.05
N PRO A 79 -0.63 -21.26 5.61
CA PRO A 79 -1.17 -21.36 6.96
C PRO A 79 -0.24 -20.80 8.05
N GLU A 80 1.07 -20.98 7.90
CA GLU A 80 2.07 -20.43 8.82
C GLU A 80 2.04 -18.90 8.83
N SER A 81 1.94 -18.27 7.66
CA SER A 81 1.87 -16.81 7.58
C SER A 81 0.59 -16.23 8.17
N LEU A 82 -0.53 -16.96 8.06
CA LEU A 82 -1.77 -16.59 8.76
C LEU A 82 -1.59 -16.65 10.28
N THR A 83 -0.95 -17.70 10.80
CA THR A 83 -0.63 -17.82 12.22
C THR A 83 0.27 -16.67 12.67
N LEU A 84 1.36 -16.41 11.94
CA LEU A 84 2.29 -15.31 12.24
C LEU A 84 1.60 -13.95 12.18
N PHE A 85 0.72 -13.72 11.20
CA PHE A 85 -0.09 -12.51 11.13
C PHE A 85 -0.90 -12.30 12.42
N GLN A 86 -1.63 -13.32 12.87
CA GLN A 86 -2.43 -13.26 14.08
C GLN A 86 -1.59 -13.05 15.34
N GLU A 87 -0.46 -13.76 15.46
CA GLU A 87 0.50 -13.62 16.56
C GLU A 87 1.11 -12.22 16.63
N ASN A 88 1.50 -11.66 15.49
CA ASN A 88 2.06 -10.31 15.41
C ASN A 88 1.04 -9.24 15.81
N LEU A 89 -0.22 -9.36 15.38
CA LEU A 89 -1.29 -8.45 15.82
C LEU A 89 -1.55 -8.56 17.32
N ALA A 90 -1.52 -9.77 17.89
CA ALA A 90 -1.69 -9.99 19.32
C ALA A 90 -0.52 -9.42 20.12
N LYS A 91 0.72 -9.64 19.68
CA LYS A 91 1.94 -9.09 20.29
C LYS A 91 1.94 -7.56 20.28
N ALA A 92 1.42 -6.96 19.21
CA ALA A 92 1.26 -5.51 19.10
C ALA A 92 0.04 -4.96 19.87
N GLY A 93 -0.83 -5.80 20.42
CA GLY A 93 -2.02 -5.38 21.17
C GLY A 93 -3.10 -4.75 20.29
N VAL A 94 -3.10 -5.02 18.98
CA VAL A 94 -4.02 -4.41 18.00
C VAL A 94 -5.04 -5.37 17.42
N ASN A 95 -5.05 -6.64 17.85
CA ASN A 95 -6.01 -7.66 17.39
C ASN A 95 -7.47 -7.21 17.53
N GLY A 96 -7.80 -6.39 18.54
CA GLY A 96 -9.14 -5.83 18.72
C GLY A 96 -9.52 -4.72 17.72
N LYS A 97 -8.57 -4.18 16.95
CA LYS A 97 -8.74 -3.11 15.95
C LYS A 97 -8.72 -3.62 14.50
N VAL A 98 -8.36 -4.89 14.27
CA VAL A 98 -8.19 -5.46 12.93
C VAL A 98 -9.22 -6.56 12.69
N ASP A 99 -9.99 -6.40 11.63
CA ASP A 99 -10.89 -7.41 11.10
C ASP A 99 -10.22 -8.09 9.89
N LEU A 100 -10.02 -9.39 9.95
CA LEU A 100 -9.41 -10.15 8.87
C LEU A 100 -10.47 -10.68 7.90
N PHE A 101 -10.35 -10.28 6.64
CA PHE A 101 -10.98 -10.96 5.52
C PHE A 101 -9.98 -11.92 4.87
N LYS A 102 -10.12 -13.22 5.14
CA LYS A 102 -9.31 -14.25 4.50
C LYS A 102 -9.89 -14.63 3.14
N GLY A 103 -9.37 -14.04 2.07
CA GLY A 103 -9.81 -14.32 0.70
C GLY A 103 -9.26 -13.31 -0.30
N LEU A 104 -9.75 -13.39 -1.53
CA LEU A 104 -9.29 -12.50 -2.60
C LEU A 104 -9.88 -11.10 -2.43
N SER A 105 -9.13 -10.08 -2.86
CA SER A 105 -9.57 -8.69 -2.85
C SER A 105 -10.87 -8.44 -3.65
N GLU A 106 -11.04 -9.13 -4.77
CA GLU A 106 -12.26 -9.03 -5.58
C GLU A 106 -13.48 -9.64 -4.87
N GLU A 107 -13.28 -10.67 -4.04
CA GLU A 107 -14.36 -11.26 -3.22
C GLU A 107 -14.73 -10.31 -2.07
N ALA A 108 -13.72 -9.78 -1.39
CA ALA A 108 -13.89 -8.83 -0.28
C ALA A 108 -14.66 -7.58 -0.72
N SER A 109 -14.24 -6.99 -1.85
CA SER A 109 -14.87 -5.77 -2.38
C SER A 109 -16.25 -6.03 -2.97
N ALA A 110 -16.51 -7.19 -3.58
CA ALA A 110 -17.83 -7.51 -4.14
C ALA A 110 -18.93 -7.67 -3.07
N GLN A 111 -18.58 -8.16 -1.87
CA GLN A 111 -19.52 -8.33 -0.76
C GLN A 111 -19.43 -7.23 0.31
N TRP A 112 -18.67 -6.16 0.03
CA TRP A 112 -18.46 -5.09 0.98
C TRP A 112 -19.78 -4.39 1.33
N THR A 113 -20.19 -4.53 2.57
CA THR A 113 -21.35 -3.85 3.17
C THR A 113 -20.97 -3.01 4.39
N GLY A 114 -19.65 -2.79 4.58
CA GLY A 114 -19.08 -2.08 5.71
C GLY A 114 -19.22 -0.56 5.62
N LEU A 115 -18.60 0.14 6.57
CA LEU A 115 -18.52 1.60 6.55
C LEU A 115 -17.75 2.09 5.31
N PRO A 116 -17.93 3.36 4.90
CA PRO A 116 -17.12 3.97 3.85
C PRO A 116 -15.62 3.84 4.13
N VAL A 117 -14.84 3.61 3.08
CA VAL A 117 -13.38 3.49 3.21
C VAL A 117 -12.76 4.88 3.20
N GLY A 118 -12.08 5.26 4.28
CA GLY A 118 -11.38 6.54 4.43
C GLY A 118 -9.90 6.45 4.04
N PHE A 119 -9.33 5.26 4.11
CA PHE A 119 -7.96 4.97 3.74
C PHE A 119 -7.88 3.58 3.11
N LEU A 120 -7.34 3.49 1.90
CA LEU A 120 -7.05 2.23 1.22
C LEU A 120 -5.55 2.08 0.98
N TRP A 121 -5.02 0.97 1.46
CA TRP A 121 -3.64 0.55 1.29
C TRP A 121 -3.59 -0.67 0.36
N VAL A 122 -2.89 -0.55 -0.78
CA VAL A 122 -2.78 -1.60 -1.80
C VAL A 122 -1.33 -2.07 -1.90
N ASP A 123 -1.10 -3.29 -1.44
CA ASP A 123 0.20 -3.99 -1.41
C ASP A 123 0.01 -5.50 -1.70
N GLY A 124 -0.91 -5.80 -2.62
CA GLY A 124 -1.27 -7.16 -3.04
C GLY A 124 -0.38 -7.67 -4.18
N ALA A 125 -0.98 -8.38 -5.14
CA ALA A 125 -0.25 -8.86 -6.30
C ALA A 125 0.13 -7.71 -7.26
N HIS A 126 1.38 -7.72 -7.73
CA HIS A 126 1.99 -6.65 -8.53
C HIS A 126 1.89 -6.85 -10.06
N ASP A 127 1.02 -7.75 -10.51
CA ASP A 127 0.65 -7.87 -11.91
C ASP A 127 -0.49 -6.92 -12.30
N LEU A 128 -0.62 -6.63 -13.59
CA LEU A 128 -1.58 -5.64 -14.07
C LEU A 128 -3.03 -6.01 -13.76
N GLU A 129 -3.39 -7.29 -13.87
CA GLU A 129 -4.78 -7.71 -13.79
C GLU A 129 -5.25 -7.67 -12.33
N SER A 130 -4.45 -8.21 -11.42
CA SER A 130 -4.73 -8.16 -9.98
C SER A 130 -4.81 -6.73 -9.45
N THR A 131 -3.82 -5.88 -9.77
CA THR A 131 -3.86 -4.48 -9.32
C THR A 131 -5.07 -3.71 -9.90
N LEU A 132 -5.48 -3.99 -11.14
CA LEU A 132 -6.70 -3.38 -11.70
C LEU A 132 -7.96 -3.86 -10.98
N LYS A 133 -8.04 -5.13 -10.60
CA LYS A 133 -9.16 -5.66 -9.80
C LYS A 133 -9.22 -4.97 -8.42
N ASP A 134 -8.08 -4.76 -7.77
CA ASP A 134 -8.01 -4.02 -6.50
C ASP A 134 -8.56 -2.60 -6.66
N PHE A 135 -8.12 -1.87 -7.69
CA PHE A 135 -8.61 -0.53 -7.95
C PHE A 135 -10.10 -0.54 -8.28
N ASP A 136 -10.54 -1.36 -9.23
CA ASP A 136 -11.91 -1.34 -9.72
C ASP A 136 -12.92 -1.80 -8.67
N GLY A 137 -12.55 -2.79 -7.84
CA GLY A 137 -13.39 -3.32 -6.78
C GLY A 137 -13.55 -2.37 -5.60
N TRP A 138 -12.48 -1.69 -5.18
CA TRP A 138 -12.51 -0.86 -3.97
C TRP A 138 -12.83 0.62 -4.22
N MET A 139 -12.57 1.15 -5.42
CA MET A 139 -12.88 2.55 -5.76
C MET A 139 -14.33 2.98 -5.47
N PRO A 140 -15.37 2.15 -5.71
CA PRO A 140 -16.76 2.49 -5.36
C PRO A 140 -17.01 2.66 -3.86
N HIS A 141 -16.18 2.06 -3.00
CA HIS A 141 -16.35 2.06 -1.53
C HIS A 141 -15.59 3.21 -0.86
N LEU A 142 -14.73 3.92 -1.60
CA LEU A 142 -13.95 5.04 -1.09
C LEU A 142 -14.83 6.28 -0.87
N SER A 143 -14.74 6.82 0.34
CA SER A 143 -15.35 8.10 0.68
C SER A 143 -14.70 9.26 -0.07
N ARG A 144 -15.45 10.35 -0.28
CA ARG A 144 -14.87 11.59 -0.80
C ARG A 144 -13.83 12.12 0.19
N GLY A 145 -12.64 12.39 -0.30
CA GLY A 145 -11.49 12.81 0.50
C GLY A 145 -10.64 11.65 1.01
N ALA A 146 -11.03 10.39 0.78
CA ALA A 146 -10.23 9.23 1.12
C ALA A 146 -8.86 9.28 0.46
N VAL A 147 -7.88 8.65 1.11
CA VAL A 147 -6.54 8.49 0.55
C VAL A 147 -6.32 7.05 0.10
N LEU A 148 -5.66 6.89 -1.04
CA LEU A 148 -5.30 5.61 -1.64
C LEU A 148 -3.78 5.56 -1.77
N TYR A 149 -3.16 4.59 -1.12
CA TYR A 149 -1.73 4.38 -1.13
C TYR A 149 -1.45 3.06 -1.86
N VAL A 150 -0.47 3.06 -2.76
CA VAL A 150 -0.14 1.90 -3.61
C VAL A 150 1.36 1.64 -3.50
N HIS A 151 1.74 0.49 -2.94
CA HIS A 151 3.15 0.07 -2.89
C HIS A 151 3.62 -0.35 -4.29
N ASP A 152 4.95 -0.39 -4.47
CA ASP A 152 5.58 -0.80 -5.72
C ASP A 152 5.12 -0.08 -7.01
N ALA A 153 4.45 1.05 -6.87
CA ALA A 153 3.83 1.85 -7.93
C ALA A 153 4.77 2.30 -9.05
N PHE A 154 6.07 2.44 -8.76
CA PHE A 154 7.12 2.83 -9.71
C PHE A 154 8.30 1.87 -9.66
N SER A 155 8.04 0.61 -9.29
CA SER A 155 9.03 -0.46 -9.15
C SER A 155 8.55 -1.74 -9.86
N ALA A 156 7.25 -2.02 -9.80
CA ALA A 156 6.61 -3.14 -10.49
C ALA A 156 5.93 -2.68 -11.78
N VAL A 157 6.19 -3.42 -12.87
CA VAL A 157 5.67 -3.08 -14.21
C VAL A 157 4.14 -3.20 -14.25
N GLY A 158 3.56 -4.21 -13.60
CA GLY A 158 2.10 -4.42 -13.54
C GLY A 158 1.41 -3.27 -12.81
N THR A 159 1.83 -2.99 -11.58
CA THR A 159 1.32 -1.90 -10.75
C THR A 159 1.45 -0.53 -11.43
N THR A 160 2.64 -0.23 -12.00
CA THR A 160 2.85 1.04 -12.72
C THR A 160 1.87 1.19 -13.89
N ARG A 161 1.66 0.12 -14.66
CA ARG A 161 0.69 0.12 -15.77
C ARG A 161 -0.75 0.27 -15.30
N ALA A 162 -1.12 -0.34 -14.17
CA ALA A 162 -2.45 -0.17 -13.59
C ALA A 162 -2.71 1.29 -13.19
N ILE A 163 -1.73 1.93 -12.54
CA ILE A 163 -1.78 3.35 -12.19
C ILE A 163 -1.92 4.23 -13.42
N LEU A 164 -1.12 3.98 -14.46
CA LEU A 164 -1.22 4.74 -15.71
C LEU A 164 -2.60 4.56 -16.37
N ARG A 165 -3.18 3.36 -16.29
CA ARG A 165 -4.49 3.07 -16.88
C ARG A 165 -5.64 3.72 -16.12
N ARG A 166 -5.59 3.76 -14.78
CA ARG A 166 -6.70 4.24 -13.94
C ARG A 166 -6.55 5.68 -13.48
N PHE A 167 -5.34 6.13 -13.21
CA PHE A 167 -5.10 7.38 -12.49
C PHE A 167 -4.36 8.45 -13.29
N PHE A 168 -3.75 8.13 -14.44
CA PHE A 168 -2.96 9.11 -15.21
C PHE A 168 -3.70 10.40 -15.55
N PHE A 169 -4.98 10.32 -15.93
CA PHE A 169 -5.80 11.49 -16.25
C PHE A 169 -7.21 11.40 -15.64
N SER A 170 -7.29 10.80 -14.45
CA SER A 170 -8.55 10.52 -13.75
C SER A 170 -9.32 11.80 -13.43
N PRO A 171 -10.66 11.82 -13.59
CA PRO A 171 -11.48 12.94 -13.15
C PRO A 171 -11.74 12.93 -11.63
N ASN A 172 -11.43 11.85 -10.91
CA ASN A 172 -11.87 11.66 -9.52
C ASN A 172 -10.74 11.25 -8.56
N VAL A 173 -9.49 11.17 -9.04
CA VAL A 173 -8.34 10.73 -8.24
C VAL A 173 -7.16 11.64 -8.52
N ARG A 174 -6.69 12.37 -7.51
CA ARG A 174 -5.53 13.25 -7.57
C ARG A 174 -4.29 12.51 -7.11
N TYR A 175 -3.20 12.62 -7.87
CA TYR A 175 -1.88 12.22 -7.39
C TYR A 175 -1.36 13.28 -6.42
N ILE A 176 -1.01 12.86 -5.19
CA ILE A 176 -0.56 13.78 -4.13
C ILE A 176 0.93 13.65 -3.80
N GLY A 177 1.60 12.63 -4.35
CA GLY A 177 3.05 12.45 -4.22
C GLY A 177 3.44 10.98 -4.15
N SER A 178 4.71 10.74 -3.83
CA SER A 178 5.20 9.39 -3.57
C SER A 178 6.39 9.41 -2.62
N GLU A 179 6.48 8.40 -1.76
CA GLU A 179 7.69 8.09 -0.99
C GLU A 179 8.40 6.90 -1.66
N ARG A 180 9.44 7.20 -2.45
CA ARG A 180 10.12 6.26 -3.36
C ARG A 180 9.13 5.48 -4.24
N THR A 181 8.87 4.21 -3.91
CA THR A 181 7.98 3.28 -4.62
C THR A 181 6.53 3.32 -4.14
N LEU A 182 6.24 4.00 -3.03
CA LEU A 182 4.91 4.20 -2.48
C LEU A 182 4.23 5.39 -3.15
N ALA A 183 3.26 5.17 -4.04
CA ALA A 183 2.45 6.26 -4.60
C ALA A 183 1.27 6.59 -3.70
N MET A 184 0.96 7.88 -3.58
CA MET A 184 -0.13 8.39 -2.76
C MET A 184 -1.12 9.17 -3.63
N PHE A 185 -2.40 8.91 -3.41
CA PHE A 185 -3.51 9.52 -4.12
C PHE A 185 -4.59 9.99 -3.15
N LYS A 186 -5.42 10.93 -3.62
CA LYS A 186 -6.61 11.40 -2.91
C LYS A 186 -7.84 11.31 -3.82
N VAL A 187 -8.94 10.77 -3.29
CA VAL A 187 -10.22 10.62 -3.98
C VAL A 187 -11.01 11.92 -3.89
N GLU A 188 -11.07 12.68 -4.98
CA GLU A 188 -11.84 13.92 -5.07
C GLU A 188 -12.08 14.31 -6.53
N PRO A 189 -13.20 14.99 -6.85
CA PRO A 189 -13.45 15.46 -8.21
C PRO A 189 -12.41 16.51 -8.62
N LEU A 190 -11.89 16.38 -9.84
CA LEU A 190 -10.83 17.20 -10.39
C LEU A 190 -11.30 18.01 -11.60
N ASN A 191 -10.96 19.30 -11.60
CA ASN A 191 -11.05 20.11 -12.80
C ASN A 191 -9.90 19.79 -13.78
N LEU A 192 -9.98 20.32 -15.01
CA LEU A 192 -9.00 20.03 -16.06
C LEU A 192 -7.55 20.34 -15.66
N LEU A 193 -7.32 21.45 -14.96
CA LEU A 193 -5.99 21.82 -14.50
C LEU A 193 -5.45 20.82 -13.47
N GLN A 194 -6.27 20.40 -12.52
CA GLN A 194 -5.89 19.40 -11.52
C GLN A 194 -5.60 18.02 -12.14
N ARG A 195 -6.32 17.66 -13.22
CA ARG A 195 -6.05 16.44 -13.99
C ARG A 195 -4.70 16.50 -14.68
N ILE A 196 -4.38 17.63 -15.32
CA ILE A 196 -3.08 17.87 -15.96
C ILE A 196 -1.95 17.82 -14.93
N ILE A 197 -2.09 18.52 -13.79
CA ILE A 197 -1.09 18.52 -12.72
C ILE A 197 -0.87 17.10 -12.18
N SER A 198 -1.94 16.33 -11.98
CA SER A 198 -1.83 14.93 -11.53
C SER A 198 -1.09 14.06 -12.54
N ALA A 199 -1.40 14.21 -13.83
CA ALA A 199 -0.73 13.49 -14.92
C ALA A 199 0.76 13.81 -14.99
N LEU A 200 1.12 15.10 -14.89
CA LEU A 200 2.51 15.54 -14.85
C LEU A 200 3.24 15.01 -13.61
N GLY A 201 2.58 14.98 -12.46
CA GLY A 201 3.11 14.39 -11.23
C GLY A 201 3.44 12.90 -11.42
N ILE A 202 2.52 12.11 -11.97
CA ILE A 202 2.76 10.68 -12.28
C ILE A 202 3.86 10.53 -13.33
N ALA A 203 3.83 11.33 -14.41
CA ALA A 203 4.82 11.31 -15.47
C ALA A 203 6.23 11.61 -14.95
N SER A 204 6.36 12.50 -13.96
CA SER A 204 7.65 12.85 -13.34
C SER A 204 8.34 11.65 -12.64
N ARG A 205 7.58 10.59 -12.33
CA ARG A 205 8.10 9.37 -11.70
C ARG A 205 8.58 8.31 -12.71
N LEU A 206 8.30 8.48 -14.00
CA LEU A 206 8.70 7.52 -15.03
C LEU A 206 10.22 7.37 -15.21
N PRO A 207 11.05 8.41 -15.07
CA PRO A 207 12.51 8.25 -15.05
C PRO A 207 13.00 7.38 -13.87
N PHE A 208 12.41 7.58 -12.68
CA PHE A 208 12.69 6.73 -11.51
C PHE A 208 12.27 5.28 -11.79
N PHE A 209 11.06 5.07 -12.32
CA PHE A 209 10.61 3.73 -12.73
C PHE A 209 11.53 3.06 -13.75
N ALA A 210 11.95 3.78 -14.79
CA ALA A 210 12.87 3.25 -15.79
C ALA A 210 14.21 2.81 -15.16
N ARG A 211 14.75 3.60 -14.21
CA ARG A 211 15.93 3.25 -13.42
C ARG A 211 15.70 1.98 -12.58
N MET A 212 14.55 1.85 -11.92
CA MET A 212 14.20 0.66 -11.13
C MET A 212 14.11 -0.60 -11.98
N VAL A 213 13.46 -0.53 -13.15
CA VAL A 213 13.39 -1.65 -14.10
C VAL A 213 14.78 -2.02 -14.61
N ALA A 214 15.62 -1.04 -14.95
CA ALA A 214 16.98 -1.29 -15.39
C ALA A 214 17.82 -2.02 -14.32
N ILE A 215 17.70 -1.62 -13.05
CA ILE A 215 18.37 -2.31 -11.92
C ILE A 215 17.86 -3.75 -11.77
N LYS A 216 16.54 -3.97 -11.78
CA LYS A 216 15.95 -5.33 -11.67
C LYS A 216 16.39 -6.23 -12.82
N LEU A 217 16.49 -5.69 -14.05
CA LEU A 217 17.00 -6.43 -15.22
C LEU A 217 18.50 -6.73 -15.11
N ALA A 218 19.31 -5.78 -14.63
CA ALA A 218 20.74 -6.00 -14.41
C ALA A 218 20.98 -7.12 -13.38
N ARG A 219 20.23 -7.13 -12.27
CA ARG A 219 20.26 -8.18 -11.25
C ARG A 219 19.90 -9.54 -11.80
N ARG A 220 18.79 -9.65 -12.56
CA ARG A 220 18.39 -10.91 -13.21
C ARG A 220 19.45 -11.45 -14.19
N ARG A 221 20.32 -10.58 -14.71
CA ARG A 221 21.41 -10.94 -15.64
C ARG A 221 22.78 -11.07 -14.95
N GLY A 222 22.87 -10.96 -13.63
CA GLY A 222 24.13 -11.07 -12.88
C GLY A 222 25.11 -9.89 -13.10
N LEU A 223 24.64 -8.74 -13.57
CA LEU A 223 25.47 -7.58 -13.91
C LEU A 223 25.72 -6.66 -12.70
N HIS A 224 26.27 -7.22 -11.62
CA HIS A 224 26.41 -6.56 -10.31
C HIS A 224 27.26 -5.28 -10.30
N GLY A 225 28.09 -5.04 -11.33
CA GLY A 225 28.90 -3.82 -11.47
C GLY A 225 28.13 -2.58 -11.94
N LEU A 226 27.03 -2.75 -12.68
CA LEU A 226 26.19 -1.66 -13.19
C LEU A 226 25.25 -1.11 -12.10
N GLU A 227 24.85 -1.96 -11.14
CA GLU A 227 23.97 -1.59 -10.02
C GLU A 227 24.51 -0.39 -9.24
N ARG A 228 25.82 -0.39 -8.92
CA ARG A 228 26.49 0.69 -8.18
C ARG A 228 26.43 2.05 -8.88
N ARG A 229 26.33 2.08 -10.21
CA ARG A 229 26.22 3.33 -10.99
C ARG A 229 24.81 3.91 -10.94
N PHE A 230 23.80 3.05 -10.75
CA PHE A 230 22.39 3.41 -10.59
C PHE A 230 21.93 3.48 -9.12
N MET A 231 22.81 3.30 -8.12
CA MET A 231 22.47 3.37 -6.69
C MET A 231 22.95 4.66 -5.99
N ARG A 232 23.62 5.56 -6.72
CA ARG A 232 24.43 6.68 -6.19
C ARG A 232 23.76 7.73 -5.28
N GLU A 233 22.48 7.61 -4.92
CA GLU A 233 21.80 8.62 -4.07
C GLU A 233 21.05 8.04 -2.86
N ASP A 234 20.60 6.78 -2.87
CA ASP A 234 19.84 6.21 -1.75
C ASP A 234 20.41 4.82 -1.40
N ASN A 235 21.22 4.72 -0.35
CA ASN A 235 21.76 3.45 0.17
C ASN A 235 20.71 2.57 0.87
N GLU A 236 19.43 2.98 0.86
CA GLU A 236 18.34 2.17 1.40
C GLU A 236 17.94 1.06 0.42
N PRO A 237 17.61 -0.15 0.92
CA PRO A 237 17.23 -1.28 0.09
C PRO A 237 16.14 -0.90 -0.92
N LEU A 238 16.28 -1.45 -2.13
CA LEU A 238 15.21 -1.50 -3.11
C LEU A 238 14.21 -2.49 -2.55
N ILE A 239 13.31 -2.03 -1.69
CA ILE A 239 12.12 -2.81 -1.38
C ILE A 239 11.32 -2.89 -2.68
#